data_AF-A0A945YQX8-F1
#
_entry.id   AF-A0A945YQX8-F1
#
_cell.length_a   1.000
_cell.length_b   1.000
_cell.length_c   1.000
_cell.angle_alpha   90.00
_cell.angle_beta   90.00
_cell.angle_gamma   90.00
#
_symmetry.space_group_name_H-M   'P 1'
#
loop_
_entity.id
_entity.type
_entity.pdbx_description
1 polymer ?
#
loop_
_entity_poly.entity_id
_entity_poly.type
_entity_poly.pdbx_seq_one_letter_code
_entity_poly.pdbx_strand_id
1 'polypeptide(L)'
;MAIFLILSIFSIYLIKILVKENISSNNNILDIRARNLMVSGLEFGSKLFSQSLLPLNTSISKDIEEGNFSIEFVPSHDENNSPLPYSHFGMLKSNSLIGDVNRNGRVYFSSYPNIFNLAFFGNNSGGAAFNQAGGTFHGDIHFNGNINNVNLSSGYTAYNNGGDGGEFNYDNNLTFPSNSFSYFTNILSTTPNIVDNTTTTASNSTILYDFESGWQGWSQHQISYRKTWGRRSTSGTGVNFGTGNALGTMNNGSRNGTEHSYLLSPVFNSTGGGTITFNAWANNEWSHYDREYLEISYNGGSNWSVLINYNSSFWQNSNSKKNGSVTVPANSGTSNTLIRFRYNTIDGCCGNGFGFFVDNVRVPNQQTNTVIVDYGIVENKTIDLNQNGIVTTNGPYVSNGTLTFTNKMTFNNCTFTGNGKIINRASIEFSNCNISGGIEIMSLDKIVIKNNSTLGSNVESLNTSVTSYSKNSFEIDNSTFNGIVISKGNKTHLKNGVNFYGAIYNEAANCIIEGNSTNIIGSIVSKYSLNFNSGSIRKGNLPKIFGNNFGILSSVIPGSYLEY
;
A
#
# COMPACT_ATOMS: atom_id res chain seq x y z
N MET A 1 -0.50 73.14 -71.30
CA MET A 1 -1.61 72.79 -70.37
C MET A 1 -1.94 71.30 -70.39
N ALA A 2 -2.15 70.66 -71.54
CA ALA A 2 -2.50 69.24 -71.63
C ALA A 2 -1.47 68.27 -71.00
N ILE A 3 -0.17 68.50 -71.19
CA ILE A 3 0.90 67.69 -70.58
C ILE A 3 0.87 67.74 -69.04
N PHE A 4 0.66 68.92 -68.46
CA PHE A 4 0.55 69.06 -67.00
C PHE A 4 -0.69 68.35 -66.45
N LEU A 5 -1.80 68.38 -67.18
CA LEU A 5 -3.02 67.66 -66.80
C LEU A 5 -2.83 66.14 -66.84
N ILE A 6 -2.16 65.64 -67.88
CA ILE A 6 -1.80 64.21 -68.01
C ILE A 6 -0.85 63.78 -66.88
N LEU A 7 0.22 64.53 -66.61
CA LEU A 7 1.16 64.23 -65.52
C LEU A 7 0.49 64.25 -64.14
N SER A 8 -0.44 65.17 -63.89
CA SER A 8 -1.22 65.22 -62.64
C SER A 8 -2.12 63.99 -62.49
N ILE A 9 -2.78 63.53 -63.56
CA ILE A 9 -3.59 62.31 -63.55
C ILE A 9 -2.70 61.10 -63.25
N PHE A 10 -1.57 60.94 -63.95
CA PHE A 10 -0.62 59.85 -63.70
C PHE A 10 -0.08 59.88 -62.26
N SER A 11 0.21 61.06 -61.71
CA SER A 11 0.67 61.20 -60.33
C SER A 11 -0.39 60.73 -59.32
N ILE A 12 -1.68 61.04 -59.55
CA ILE A 12 -2.78 60.55 -58.71
C ILE A 12 -2.91 59.03 -58.78
N TYR A 13 -2.78 58.43 -59.98
CA TYR A 13 -2.79 56.97 -60.14
C TYR A 13 -1.59 56.31 -59.46
N LEU A 14 -0.39 56.90 -59.56
CA LEU A 14 0.82 56.40 -58.90
C LEU A 14 0.67 56.42 -57.38
N ILE A 15 0.13 57.51 -56.81
CA ILE A 15 -0.16 57.61 -55.37
C ILE A 15 -1.17 56.53 -54.95
N LYS A 16 -2.23 56.29 -55.73
CA LYS A 16 -3.21 55.23 -55.45
C LYS A 16 -2.56 53.83 -55.45
N ILE A 17 -1.62 53.57 -56.36
CA ILE A 17 -0.88 52.30 -56.41
C ILE A 17 0.01 52.18 -55.17
N LEU A 18 0.80 53.21 -54.84
CA LEU A 18 1.66 53.26 -53.66
C LEU A 18 0.89 53.01 -52.35
N VAL A 19 -0.27 53.66 -52.18
CA VAL A 19 -1.11 53.47 -51.00
C VAL A 19 -1.65 52.04 -50.94
N LYS A 20 -2.08 51.46 -52.07
CA LYS A 20 -2.55 50.06 -52.10
C LYS A 20 -1.45 49.06 -51.79
N GLU A 21 -0.26 49.23 -52.34
CA GLU A 21 0.89 48.37 -52.04
C GLU A 21 1.30 48.47 -50.58
N ASN A 22 1.31 49.68 -50.01
CA ASN A 22 1.63 49.89 -48.60
C ASN A 22 0.62 49.20 -47.68
N ILE A 23 -0.69 49.35 -47.94
CA ILE A 23 -1.75 48.66 -47.20
C ILE A 23 -1.59 47.14 -47.32
N SER A 24 -1.37 46.61 -48.53
CA SER A 24 -1.19 45.18 -48.73
C SER A 24 0.06 44.64 -48.03
N SER A 25 1.16 45.40 -48.04
CA SER A 25 2.40 45.03 -47.36
C SER A 25 2.22 45.02 -45.83
N ASN A 26 1.57 46.05 -45.28
CA ASN A 26 1.28 46.11 -43.84
C ASN A 26 0.36 44.98 -43.39
N ASN A 27 -0.66 44.65 -44.19
CA ASN A 27 -1.56 43.52 -43.89
C ASN A 27 -0.78 42.19 -43.86
N ASN A 28 0.14 41.97 -44.79
CA ASN A 28 0.98 40.77 -44.78
C ASN A 28 1.89 40.71 -43.55
N ILE A 29 2.42 41.85 -43.09
CA ILE A 29 3.26 41.92 -41.89
C ILE A 29 2.43 41.62 -40.63
N LEU A 30 1.26 42.24 -40.49
CA LEU A 30 0.34 41.97 -39.37
C LEU A 30 -0.06 40.50 -39.34
N ASP A 31 -0.27 39.91 -40.51
CA ASP A 31 -0.60 38.50 -40.66
C ASP A 31 0.52 37.55 -40.19
N ILE A 32 1.75 37.81 -40.59
CA ILE A 32 2.93 37.06 -40.13
C ILE A 32 3.08 37.19 -38.61
N ARG A 33 2.90 38.40 -38.07
CA ARG A 33 2.97 38.64 -36.62
C ARG A 33 1.88 37.87 -35.87
N ALA A 34 0.64 37.87 -36.36
CA ALA A 34 -0.45 37.11 -35.77
C ALA A 34 -0.14 35.60 -35.78
N ARG A 35 0.35 35.04 -36.90
CA ARG A 35 0.77 33.62 -36.94
C ARG A 35 1.85 33.28 -35.92
N ASN A 36 2.88 34.12 -35.81
CA ASN A 36 3.94 33.92 -34.83
C ASN A 36 3.41 33.98 -33.40
N LEU A 37 2.46 34.87 -33.12
CA LEU A 37 1.81 35.00 -31.83
C LEU A 37 0.95 33.77 -31.50
N MET A 38 0.21 33.24 -32.48
CA MET A 38 -0.54 31.98 -32.34
C MET A 38 0.39 30.81 -32.02
N VAL A 39 1.51 30.67 -32.75
CA VAL A 39 2.52 29.63 -32.49
C VAL A 39 3.12 29.79 -31.09
N SER A 40 3.42 31.02 -30.67
CA SER A 40 3.87 31.32 -29.31
C SER A 40 2.85 30.87 -28.26
N GLY A 41 1.56 31.03 -28.55
CA GLY A 41 0.48 30.47 -27.72
C GLY A 41 0.51 28.93 -27.66
N LEU A 42 0.66 28.25 -28.79
CA LEU A 42 0.80 26.79 -28.82
C LEU A 42 2.03 26.30 -28.05
N GLU A 43 3.18 26.97 -28.18
CA GLU A 43 4.39 26.66 -27.42
C GLU A 43 4.18 26.89 -25.92
N PHE A 44 3.57 28.00 -25.55
CA PHE A 44 3.23 28.32 -24.16
C PHE A 44 2.30 27.26 -23.56
N GLY A 45 1.23 26.88 -24.26
CA GLY A 45 0.32 25.83 -23.83
C GLY A 45 0.99 24.47 -23.76
N SER A 46 1.81 24.10 -24.76
CA SER A 46 2.60 22.86 -24.75
C SER A 46 3.54 22.78 -23.54
N LYS A 47 4.15 23.90 -23.17
CA LYS A 47 5.01 23.98 -21.98
C LYS A 47 4.20 23.79 -20.70
N LEU A 48 3.07 24.49 -20.55
CA LEU A 48 2.18 24.29 -19.40
C LEU A 48 1.68 22.84 -19.31
N PHE A 49 1.38 22.23 -20.45
CA PHE A 49 0.96 20.83 -20.53
C PHE A 49 2.04 19.89 -20.02
N SER A 50 3.28 20.07 -20.48
CA SER A 50 4.43 19.27 -20.05
C SER A 50 4.73 19.38 -18.55
N GLN A 51 4.34 20.50 -17.94
CA GLN A 51 4.49 20.77 -16.51
C GLN A 51 3.27 20.33 -15.69
N SER A 52 2.24 19.74 -16.32
CA SER A 52 0.95 19.43 -15.68
C SER A 52 0.25 20.65 -15.07
N LEU A 53 0.47 21.84 -15.66
CA LEU A 53 -0.08 23.12 -15.20
C LEU A 53 -1.21 23.66 -16.08
N LEU A 54 -1.59 22.95 -17.15
CA LEU A 54 -2.74 23.33 -17.96
C LEU A 54 -4.05 23.00 -17.23
N PRO A 55 -4.89 23.99 -16.90
CA PRO A 55 -6.20 23.74 -16.34
C PRO A 55 -7.15 23.27 -17.45
N LEU A 56 -7.86 22.17 -17.20
CA LEU A 56 -8.78 21.56 -18.15
C LEU A 56 -9.98 22.49 -18.43
N ASN A 57 -10.38 22.61 -19.69
CA ASN A 57 -11.56 23.38 -20.13
C ASN A 57 -11.54 24.86 -19.66
N THR A 58 -10.35 25.44 -19.54
CA THR A 58 -10.19 26.86 -19.24
C THR A 58 -9.38 27.54 -20.33
N SER A 59 -9.79 28.75 -20.68
CA SER A 59 -9.02 29.60 -21.58
C SER A 59 -8.01 30.41 -20.78
N ILE A 60 -6.75 30.44 -21.22
CA ILE A 60 -5.72 31.32 -20.68
C ILE A 60 -5.39 32.35 -21.74
N SER A 61 -5.63 33.62 -21.43
CA SER A 61 -5.25 34.74 -22.29
C SER A 61 -4.00 35.45 -21.79
N LYS A 62 -3.16 35.89 -22.73
CA LYS A 62 -1.96 36.69 -22.47
C LYS A 62 -1.85 37.80 -23.50
N ASP A 63 -1.54 38.99 -23.02
CA ASP A 63 -1.17 40.13 -23.85
C ASP A 63 0.35 40.14 -24.03
N ILE A 64 0.81 40.32 -25.27
CA ILE A 64 2.21 40.49 -25.64
C ILE A 64 2.29 41.72 -26.55
N GLU A 65 2.90 42.79 -26.05
CA GLU A 65 3.05 44.07 -26.77
C GLU A 65 1.69 44.62 -27.26
N GLU A 66 1.50 44.71 -28.58
CA GLU A 66 0.29 45.22 -29.25
C GLU A 66 -0.73 44.11 -29.61
N GLY A 67 -0.46 42.87 -29.21
CA GLY A 67 -1.27 41.70 -29.53
C GLY A 67 -1.71 40.91 -28.32
N ASN A 68 -2.65 39.99 -28.52
CA ASN A 68 -3.00 38.99 -27.52
C ASN A 68 -3.13 37.60 -28.14
N PHE A 69 -2.96 36.58 -27.30
CA PHE A 69 -3.38 35.23 -27.63
C PHE A 69 -4.18 34.62 -26.49
N SER A 70 -5.00 33.64 -26.84
CA SER A 70 -5.75 32.79 -25.91
C SER A 70 -5.50 31.34 -26.26
N ILE A 71 -5.25 30.51 -25.25
CA ILE A 71 -5.12 29.05 -25.40
C ILE A 71 -6.23 28.32 -24.66
N GLU A 72 -6.66 27.20 -25.23
CA GLU A 72 -7.69 26.33 -24.65
C GLU A 72 -7.31 24.87 -24.85
N PHE A 73 -7.37 24.07 -23.78
CA PHE A 73 -7.20 22.62 -23.84
C PHE A 73 -8.55 21.91 -23.84
N VAL A 74 -8.83 21.18 -24.92
CA VAL A 74 -10.06 20.45 -25.18
C VAL A 74 -9.77 18.93 -25.15
N PRO A 75 -10.23 18.19 -24.13
CA PRO A 75 -9.75 16.83 -23.84
C PRO A 75 -10.49 15.70 -24.58
N SER A 76 -11.39 15.98 -25.52
CA SER A 76 -12.20 14.94 -26.16
C SER A 76 -12.80 15.28 -27.51
N HIS A 77 -12.79 16.55 -27.92
CA HIS A 77 -13.39 16.99 -29.16
C HIS A 77 -12.42 17.82 -29.98
N ASP A 78 -12.63 17.81 -31.29
CA ASP A 78 -11.94 18.68 -32.22
C ASP A 78 -12.59 20.08 -32.31
N GLU A 79 -12.12 20.90 -33.23
CA GLU A 79 -12.61 22.25 -33.51
C GLU A 79 -14.05 22.28 -34.05
N ASN A 80 -14.51 21.19 -34.66
CA ASN A 80 -15.86 21.02 -35.18
C ASN A 80 -16.78 20.33 -34.17
N ASN A 81 -16.33 20.19 -32.91
CA ASN A 81 -17.05 19.50 -31.84
C ASN A 81 -17.30 18.00 -32.15
N SER A 82 -16.47 17.38 -33.00
CA SER A 82 -16.48 15.94 -33.25
C SER A 82 -15.53 15.22 -32.28
N PRO A 83 -15.86 13.99 -31.82
CA PRO A 83 -14.98 13.23 -30.93
C PRO A 83 -13.61 12.98 -31.55
N LEU A 84 -12.55 13.10 -30.74
CA LEU A 84 -11.20 12.75 -31.18
C LEU A 84 -11.09 11.24 -31.50
N PRO A 85 -10.17 10.84 -32.41
CA PRO A 85 -10.07 9.44 -32.86
C PRO A 85 -9.79 8.42 -31.75
N TYR A 86 -9.16 8.85 -30.67
CA TYR A 86 -8.91 8.02 -29.50
C TYR A 86 -9.17 8.76 -28.20
N SER A 87 -9.64 8.03 -27.19
CA SER A 87 -9.93 8.58 -25.86
C SER A 87 -8.71 9.23 -25.21
N HIS A 88 -7.48 8.75 -25.40
CA HIS A 88 -6.30 9.30 -24.73
C HIS A 88 -5.75 10.57 -25.38
N PHE A 89 -6.40 11.07 -26.43
CA PHE A 89 -6.04 12.30 -27.11
C PHE A 89 -6.69 13.54 -26.47
N GLY A 90 -6.06 14.68 -26.69
CA GLY A 90 -6.58 16.01 -26.41
C GLY A 90 -6.12 16.99 -27.48
N MET A 91 -6.80 18.13 -27.60
CA MET A 91 -6.47 19.21 -28.52
C MET A 91 -6.09 20.45 -27.71
N LEU A 92 -5.01 21.12 -28.10
CA LEU A 92 -4.73 22.48 -27.67
C LEU A 92 -5.01 23.40 -28.85
N LYS A 93 -5.83 24.41 -28.59
CA LYS A 93 -6.13 25.49 -29.52
C LYS A 93 -5.42 26.75 -29.07
N SER A 94 -4.91 27.52 -30.02
CA SER A 94 -4.39 28.87 -29.83
C SER A 94 -5.08 29.82 -30.81
N ASN A 95 -5.66 30.90 -30.29
CA ASN A 95 -6.22 31.99 -31.07
C ASN A 95 -5.43 33.27 -30.75
N SER A 96 -4.94 33.96 -31.76
CA SER A 96 -4.21 35.22 -31.61
C SER A 96 -4.85 36.36 -32.38
N LEU A 97 -4.81 37.57 -31.82
CA LEU A 97 -5.28 38.80 -32.42
C LEU A 97 -4.18 39.88 -32.37
N ILE A 98 -3.88 40.49 -33.53
CA ILE A 98 -3.05 41.70 -33.63
C ILE A 98 -3.75 42.69 -34.56
N GLY A 99 -4.17 43.84 -34.03
CA GLY A 99 -5.05 44.76 -34.75
C GLY A 99 -6.34 44.06 -35.17
N ASP A 100 -6.65 44.07 -36.46
CA ASP A 100 -7.82 43.40 -37.04
C ASP A 100 -7.52 41.98 -37.57
N VAL A 101 -6.29 41.46 -37.37
CA VAL A 101 -5.88 40.16 -37.89
C VAL A 101 -5.98 39.08 -36.82
N ASN A 102 -6.81 38.07 -37.08
CA ASN A 102 -7.02 36.90 -36.23
C ASN A 102 -6.40 35.66 -36.90
N ARG A 103 -5.66 34.86 -36.12
CA ARG A 103 -5.09 33.58 -36.55
C ARG A 103 -5.38 32.49 -35.53
N ASN A 104 -5.76 31.31 -36.02
CA ASN A 104 -6.01 30.14 -35.20
C ASN A 104 -5.05 29.02 -35.59
N GLY A 105 -4.61 28.29 -34.57
CA GLY A 105 -3.89 27.06 -34.78
C GLY A 105 -4.20 26.06 -33.69
N ARG A 106 -3.87 24.80 -33.98
CA ARG A 106 -4.08 23.70 -33.05
C ARG A 106 -2.99 22.66 -33.16
N VAL A 107 -2.89 21.86 -32.11
CA VAL A 107 -2.06 20.66 -32.06
C VAL A 107 -2.76 19.60 -31.22
N TYR A 108 -2.58 18.32 -31.57
CA TYR A 108 -3.08 17.21 -30.76
C TYR A 108 -2.01 16.69 -29.80
N PHE A 109 -2.44 16.35 -28.60
CA PHE A 109 -1.65 15.69 -27.57
C PHE A 109 -2.18 14.29 -27.30
N SER A 110 -1.27 13.40 -26.93
CA SER A 110 -1.55 12.14 -26.28
C SER A 110 -1.18 12.25 -24.81
N SER A 111 -1.99 11.70 -23.92
CA SER A 111 -1.61 11.48 -22.50
C SER A 111 -0.51 10.42 -22.32
N TYR A 112 -0.07 9.79 -23.41
CA TYR A 112 0.99 8.78 -23.48
C TYR A 112 2.09 9.20 -24.46
N PRO A 113 3.30 8.61 -24.35
CA PRO A 113 4.36 8.77 -25.34
C PRO A 113 3.90 8.30 -26.73
N ASN A 114 4.51 8.85 -27.79
CA ASN A 114 4.09 8.58 -29.17
C ASN A 114 4.05 7.09 -29.51
N ILE A 115 4.94 6.27 -28.93
CA ILE A 115 4.98 4.83 -29.14
C ILE A 115 3.67 4.09 -28.75
N PHE A 116 2.84 4.67 -27.87
CA PHE A 116 1.52 4.11 -27.52
C PHE A 116 0.46 4.35 -28.60
N ASN A 117 0.78 5.12 -29.65
CA ASN A 117 -0.09 5.31 -30.81
C ASN A 117 -0.02 4.14 -31.79
N LEU A 118 0.93 3.23 -31.60
CA LEU A 118 1.05 1.95 -32.32
C LEU A 118 0.24 0.86 -31.62
N ALA A 119 -0.17 -0.17 -32.36
CA ALA A 119 -0.73 -1.39 -31.76
C ALA A 119 0.33 -2.13 -30.93
N PHE A 120 1.57 -2.15 -31.43
CA PHE A 120 2.72 -2.72 -30.73
C PHE A 120 4.00 -1.92 -30.98
N PHE A 121 4.76 -1.68 -29.91
CA PHE A 121 6.12 -1.17 -29.96
C PHE A 121 7.04 -2.13 -29.20
N GLY A 122 8.09 -2.62 -29.84
CA GLY A 122 9.13 -3.44 -29.23
C GLY A 122 10.50 -2.76 -29.30
N ASN A 123 11.05 -2.38 -28.15
CA ASN A 123 12.37 -1.73 -28.06
C ASN A 123 13.54 -2.68 -28.32
N ASN A 124 13.31 -3.99 -28.17
CA ASN A 124 14.28 -5.03 -28.42
C ASN A 124 15.61 -4.92 -27.63
N SER A 125 15.56 -4.57 -26.35
CA SER A 125 16.77 -4.52 -25.51
C SER A 125 17.49 -5.87 -25.34
N GLY A 126 16.88 -6.97 -25.79
CA GLY A 126 17.47 -8.32 -25.76
C GLY A 126 18.18 -8.72 -27.07
N GLY A 127 18.14 -7.89 -28.12
CA GLY A 127 18.78 -8.19 -29.40
C GLY A 127 18.18 -9.40 -30.14
N ALA A 128 16.89 -9.66 -29.96
CA ALA A 128 16.18 -10.76 -30.61
C ALA A 128 15.55 -10.31 -31.93
N ALA A 129 15.24 -11.25 -32.83
CA ALA A 129 14.37 -10.98 -33.97
C ALA A 129 12.90 -11.14 -33.55
N PHE A 130 12.01 -10.34 -34.11
CA PHE A 130 10.57 -10.51 -33.96
C PHE A 130 10.08 -11.62 -34.89
N ASN A 131 9.59 -12.69 -34.29
CA ASN A 131 9.08 -13.86 -34.97
C ASN A 131 7.69 -14.17 -34.42
N GLN A 132 6.66 -13.73 -35.13
CA GLN A 132 5.29 -14.08 -34.78
C GLN A 132 5.03 -15.56 -35.10
N ALA A 133 4.49 -16.31 -34.14
CA ALA A 133 4.09 -17.71 -34.33
C ALA A 133 2.61 -17.84 -34.74
N GLY A 134 1.78 -16.84 -34.39
CA GLY A 134 0.38 -16.77 -34.81
C GLY A 134 -0.32 -15.49 -34.33
N GLY A 135 -1.63 -15.40 -34.57
CA GLY A 135 -2.45 -14.21 -34.27
C GLY A 135 -2.43 -13.15 -35.38
N THR A 136 -3.11 -12.02 -35.16
CA THR A 136 -3.22 -10.93 -36.15
C THR A 136 -3.13 -9.55 -35.48
N PHE A 137 -2.38 -8.64 -36.09
CA PHE A 137 -2.35 -7.22 -35.74
C PHE A 137 -3.34 -6.41 -36.58
N HIS A 138 -4.09 -5.52 -35.93
CA HIS A 138 -4.99 -4.53 -36.52
C HIS A 138 -4.56 -3.12 -36.10
N GLY A 139 -3.38 -2.73 -36.57
CA GLY A 139 -2.76 -1.44 -36.33
C GLY A 139 -1.28 -1.48 -36.68
N ASP A 140 -0.69 -0.31 -36.88
CA ASP A 140 0.74 -0.20 -37.16
C ASP A 140 1.57 -0.71 -35.98
N ILE A 141 2.72 -1.30 -36.29
CA ILE A 141 3.66 -1.79 -35.28
C ILE A 141 5.06 -1.23 -35.54
N HIS A 142 5.88 -1.21 -34.50
CA HIS A 142 7.30 -0.89 -34.62
C HIS A 142 8.14 -1.87 -33.81
N PHE A 143 9.23 -2.37 -34.39
CA PHE A 143 10.20 -3.23 -33.69
C PHE A 143 11.63 -2.82 -34.00
N ASN A 144 12.44 -2.58 -32.97
CA ASN A 144 13.85 -2.19 -33.08
C ASN A 144 14.76 -3.42 -33.38
N GLY A 145 14.58 -4.06 -34.53
CA GLY A 145 15.39 -5.20 -34.95
C GLY A 145 14.80 -5.90 -36.17
N ASN A 146 15.30 -7.09 -36.48
CA ASN A 146 14.80 -7.86 -37.62
C ASN A 146 13.36 -8.33 -37.39
N ILE A 147 12.50 -8.14 -38.39
CA ILE A 147 11.13 -8.61 -38.44
C ILE A 147 11.06 -9.73 -39.48
N ASN A 148 11.07 -10.98 -39.00
CA ASN A 148 11.11 -12.15 -39.89
C ASN A 148 9.71 -12.59 -40.33
N ASN A 149 8.73 -12.51 -39.43
CA ASN A 149 7.35 -12.89 -39.69
C ASN A 149 6.40 -11.99 -38.90
N VAL A 150 5.43 -11.40 -39.59
CA VAL A 150 4.37 -10.59 -39.01
C VAL A 150 3.08 -10.78 -39.81
N ASN A 151 1.96 -10.93 -39.12
CA ASN A 151 0.63 -11.02 -39.70
C ASN A 151 -0.17 -9.75 -39.36
N LEU A 152 -0.25 -8.84 -40.32
CA LEU A 152 -0.99 -7.57 -40.24
C LEU A 152 -2.26 -7.65 -41.09
N SER A 153 -3.36 -7.08 -40.62
CA SER A 153 -4.51 -6.84 -41.49
C SER A 153 -4.20 -5.74 -42.51
N SER A 154 -4.92 -5.77 -43.64
CA SER A 154 -4.75 -4.80 -44.73
C SER A 154 -4.80 -3.35 -44.25
N GLY A 155 -3.88 -2.52 -44.76
CA GLY A 155 -3.82 -1.08 -44.49
C GLY A 155 -2.96 -0.67 -43.30
N TYR A 156 -2.19 -1.60 -42.71
CA TYR A 156 -1.24 -1.32 -41.63
C TYR A 156 0.18 -1.71 -42.00
N THR A 157 1.14 -1.02 -41.40
CA THR A 157 2.56 -1.17 -41.70
C THR A 157 3.34 -1.65 -40.48
N ALA A 158 4.25 -2.60 -40.71
CA ALA A 158 5.30 -2.95 -39.75
C ALA A 158 6.53 -2.08 -40.00
N TYR A 159 6.92 -1.30 -39.00
CA TYR A 159 8.09 -0.44 -39.08
C TYR A 159 9.28 -1.01 -38.30
N ASN A 160 10.49 -0.65 -38.73
CA ASN A 160 11.72 -0.88 -37.97
C ASN A 160 12.66 0.35 -38.07
N ASN A 161 13.74 0.35 -37.28
CA ASN A 161 14.83 1.31 -37.42
C ASN A 161 16.17 0.58 -37.54
N GLY A 162 16.51 0.15 -38.76
CA GLY A 162 17.83 -0.42 -39.10
C GLY A 162 17.95 -1.94 -39.01
N GLY A 163 16.83 -2.66 -38.91
CA GLY A 163 16.78 -4.12 -39.05
C GLY A 163 16.33 -4.58 -40.44
N ASP A 164 16.34 -5.88 -40.69
CA ASP A 164 15.75 -6.48 -41.89
C ASP A 164 14.23 -6.67 -41.73
N GLY A 165 13.47 -6.48 -42.81
CA GLY A 165 12.02 -6.70 -42.87
C GLY A 165 11.17 -5.55 -42.32
N GLY A 166 10.01 -5.28 -42.93
CA GLY A 166 9.20 -4.08 -42.63
C GLY A 166 9.67 -2.82 -43.35
N GLU A 167 9.06 -1.69 -43.04
CA GLU A 167 9.40 -0.36 -43.59
C GLU A 167 10.24 0.47 -42.62
N PHE A 168 11.11 1.33 -43.15
CA PHE A 168 11.93 2.20 -42.32
C PHE A 168 11.07 3.29 -41.65
N ASN A 169 11.21 3.45 -40.33
CA ASN A 169 10.53 4.52 -39.60
C ASN A 169 11.40 5.79 -39.54
N TYR A 170 10.89 6.90 -40.09
CA TYR A 170 11.59 8.19 -40.04
C TYR A 170 11.37 8.95 -38.71
N ASP A 171 10.51 8.46 -37.81
CA ASP A 171 10.31 9.08 -36.50
C ASP A 171 11.44 8.69 -35.54
N ASN A 172 12.41 9.60 -35.41
CA ASN A 172 13.53 9.47 -34.49
C ASN A 172 13.14 9.61 -33.00
N ASN A 173 11.88 9.94 -32.69
CA ASN A 173 11.39 10.09 -31.30
C ASN A 173 10.73 8.83 -30.74
N LEU A 174 10.85 7.69 -31.42
CA LEU A 174 10.32 6.40 -30.94
C LEU A 174 11.30 5.73 -29.96
N THR A 175 11.40 6.29 -28.75
CA THR A 175 12.24 5.75 -27.68
C THR A 175 11.40 5.08 -26.60
N PHE A 176 11.87 3.95 -26.09
CA PHE A 176 11.24 3.31 -24.92
C PHE A 176 11.31 4.25 -23.69
N PRO A 177 10.19 4.54 -23.01
CA PRO A 177 10.17 5.48 -21.91
C PRO A 177 10.77 4.80 -20.69
N SER A 178 12.04 5.08 -20.39
CA SER A 178 12.69 4.62 -19.16
C SER A 178 12.25 5.50 -17.99
N ASN A 179 11.29 5.03 -17.19
CA ASN A 179 10.86 5.72 -15.97
C ASN A 179 11.16 4.87 -14.72
N SER A 180 11.43 5.53 -13.60
CA SER A 180 11.69 4.87 -12.32
C SER A 180 10.41 4.29 -11.70
N PHE A 181 9.22 4.74 -12.15
CA PHE A 181 7.92 4.38 -11.56
C PHE A 181 7.89 4.60 -10.04
N SER A 182 8.61 5.63 -9.59
CA SER A 182 8.84 5.94 -8.17
C SER A 182 7.54 6.13 -7.38
N TYR A 183 6.48 6.65 -8.02
CA TYR A 183 5.13 6.71 -7.47
C TYR A 183 4.69 5.38 -6.85
N PHE A 184 4.76 4.30 -7.65
CA PHE A 184 4.29 2.98 -7.22
C PHE A 184 5.22 2.38 -6.15
N THR A 185 6.54 2.49 -6.32
CA THR A 185 7.48 1.94 -5.34
C THR A 185 7.44 2.68 -4.00
N ASN A 186 7.20 3.99 -4.01
CA ASN A 186 7.06 4.79 -2.79
C ASN A 186 5.78 4.40 -2.03
N ILE A 187 4.65 4.24 -2.72
CA ILE A 187 3.42 3.75 -2.08
C ILE A 187 3.63 2.34 -1.53
N LEU A 188 4.22 1.43 -2.30
CA LEU A 188 4.49 0.07 -1.83
C LEU A 188 5.45 0.03 -0.63
N SER A 189 6.33 1.01 -0.47
CA SER A 189 7.23 1.09 0.69
C SER A 189 6.49 1.32 2.01
N THR A 190 5.30 1.92 1.98
CA THR A 190 4.47 2.18 3.19
C THR A 190 3.62 0.97 3.61
N THR A 191 3.58 -0.09 2.79
CA THR A 191 2.83 -1.30 3.12
C THR A 191 3.51 -2.12 4.21
N PRO A 192 2.72 -2.85 5.03
CA PRO A 192 3.26 -3.75 6.04
C PRO A 192 4.29 -4.74 5.48
N ASN A 193 5.24 -5.15 6.33
CA ASN A 193 6.18 -6.20 5.96
C ASN A 193 5.47 -7.56 5.82
N ILE A 194 6.05 -8.43 4.98
CA ILE A 194 5.61 -9.84 4.85
C ILE A 194 5.84 -10.55 6.19
N VAL A 195 4.88 -11.38 6.61
CA VAL A 195 4.92 -12.10 7.88
C VAL A 195 4.89 -13.60 7.61
N ASP A 196 6.00 -14.30 7.86
CA ASP A 196 6.00 -15.77 7.79
C ASP A 196 5.11 -16.33 8.92
N ASN A 197 4.10 -17.14 8.57
CA ASN A 197 3.00 -17.54 9.45
C ASN A 197 3.38 -17.92 10.91
N THR A 198 2.53 -17.44 11.84
CA THR A 198 2.32 -17.86 13.24
C THR A 198 3.56 -18.01 14.12
N THR A 199 3.87 -16.98 14.90
CA THR A 199 4.59 -17.18 16.16
C THR A 199 3.70 -16.80 17.33
N THR A 200 3.10 -17.81 17.98
CA THR A 200 2.74 -17.71 19.39
C THR A 200 4.05 -17.70 20.19
N THR A 201 4.60 -16.52 20.44
CA THR A 201 5.68 -16.41 21.43
C THR A 201 5.05 -16.35 22.81
N ALA A 202 5.02 -17.50 23.50
CA ALA A 202 4.91 -17.50 24.95
C ALA A 202 6.26 -17.03 25.52
N SER A 203 6.30 -15.81 26.05
CA SER A 203 7.46 -15.40 26.84
C SER A 203 7.27 -15.88 28.27
N ASN A 204 8.24 -16.66 28.77
CA ASN A 204 8.30 -17.06 30.17
C ASN A 204 9.01 -15.94 30.93
N SER A 205 8.24 -15.07 31.59
CA SER A 205 8.75 -14.05 32.48
C SER A 205 8.42 -14.38 33.94
N THR A 206 9.13 -13.78 34.88
CA THR A 206 8.79 -13.85 36.32
C THR A 206 8.52 -12.46 36.86
N ILE A 207 7.47 -12.29 37.65
CA ILE A 207 7.26 -11.07 38.43
C ILE A 207 8.00 -11.24 39.75
N LEU A 208 8.85 -10.27 40.11
CA LEU A 208 9.51 -10.20 41.43
C LEU A 208 8.78 -9.20 42.32
N TYR A 209 8.42 -9.66 43.52
CA TYR A 209 7.98 -8.84 44.63
C TYR A 209 9.05 -8.83 45.71
N ASP A 210 9.85 -7.78 45.75
CA ASP A 210 10.95 -7.56 46.70
C ASP A 210 10.53 -6.69 47.90
N PHE A 211 9.30 -6.18 47.90
CA PHE A 211 8.70 -5.34 48.95
C PHE A 211 9.49 -4.09 49.37
N GLU A 212 10.55 -3.73 48.65
CA GLU A 212 11.36 -2.54 48.96
C GLU A 212 10.63 -1.25 48.63
N SER A 213 9.73 -1.28 47.65
CA SER A 213 8.90 -0.15 47.23
C SER A 213 7.48 -0.18 47.81
N GLY A 214 7.23 -0.99 48.85
CA GLY A 214 5.94 -1.10 49.53
C GLY A 214 5.27 -2.45 49.30
N TRP A 215 3.94 -2.50 49.36
CA TRP A 215 3.20 -3.76 49.29
C TRP A 215 3.06 -4.34 47.87
N GLN A 216 3.38 -3.58 46.81
CA GLN A 216 3.38 -4.06 45.42
C GLN A 216 2.09 -4.80 45.00
N GLY A 217 0.94 -4.30 45.48
CA GLY A 217 -0.38 -4.86 45.21
C GLY A 217 -0.78 -6.04 46.11
N TRP A 218 0.12 -6.53 46.97
CA TRP A 218 -0.23 -7.51 47.98
C TRP A 218 -1.22 -6.92 48.99
N SER A 219 -2.11 -7.76 49.47
CA SER A 219 -3.14 -7.42 50.46
C SER A 219 -3.01 -8.33 51.68
N GLN A 220 -3.62 -7.93 52.79
CA GLN A 220 -3.65 -8.75 54.00
C GLN A 220 -5.08 -8.98 54.44
N HIS A 221 -5.32 -10.14 55.06
CA HIS A 221 -6.55 -10.38 55.80
C HIS A 221 -6.47 -9.73 57.19
N GLN A 222 -7.45 -8.90 57.53
CA GLN A 222 -7.55 -8.33 58.88
C GLN A 222 -8.13 -9.37 59.85
N ILE A 223 -7.41 -9.63 60.95
CA ILE A 223 -7.97 -10.35 62.10
C ILE A 223 -8.51 -9.31 63.09
N SER A 224 -9.84 -9.24 63.22
CA SER A 224 -10.49 -8.27 64.11
C SER A 224 -9.93 -6.83 63.89
N TYR A 225 -9.87 -6.00 64.93
CA TYR A 225 -9.45 -4.60 64.87
C TYR A 225 -7.92 -4.39 64.80
N ARG A 226 -7.11 -5.43 64.56
CA ARG A 226 -5.64 -5.32 64.53
C ARG A 226 -5.08 -5.62 63.13
N LYS A 227 -4.24 -4.72 62.62
CA LYS A 227 -3.41 -4.97 61.43
C LYS A 227 -2.10 -5.61 61.89
N THR A 228 -1.90 -6.88 61.57
CA THR A 228 -0.78 -7.66 62.12
C THR A 228 0.32 -7.85 61.09
N TRP A 229 -0.05 -8.00 59.82
CA TRP A 229 0.90 -7.99 58.71
C TRP A 229 1.35 -6.57 58.38
N GLY A 230 2.67 -6.40 58.32
CA GLY A 230 3.32 -5.11 58.08
C GLY A 230 4.65 -5.27 57.36
N ARG A 231 5.09 -4.18 56.73
CA ARG A 231 6.42 -4.06 56.14
C ARG A 231 7.44 -3.75 57.23
N ARG A 232 8.51 -4.54 57.32
CA ARG A 232 9.50 -4.48 58.42
C ARG A 232 10.91 -4.74 57.91
N SER A 233 11.90 -4.15 58.55
CA SER A 233 13.33 -4.35 58.25
C SER A 233 14.01 -5.44 59.11
N THR A 234 13.36 -5.90 60.18
CA THR A 234 13.89 -6.94 61.07
C THR A 234 12.82 -7.96 61.47
N SER A 235 13.26 -9.18 61.82
CA SER A 235 12.42 -10.22 62.44
C SER A 235 11.98 -9.82 63.85
N GLY A 236 11.10 -10.64 64.45
CA GLY A 236 10.72 -10.51 65.87
C GLY A 236 11.91 -10.61 66.85
N THR A 237 12.97 -11.35 66.47
CA THR A 237 14.21 -11.47 67.24
C THR A 237 15.27 -10.42 66.90
N GLY A 238 14.96 -9.44 66.05
CA GLY A 238 15.90 -8.38 65.66
C GLY A 238 16.89 -8.77 64.56
N VAL A 239 16.72 -9.92 63.90
CA VAL A 239 17.55 -10.32 62.76
C VAL A 239 17.19 -9.45 61.56
N ASN A 240 18.19 -8.80 60.96
CA ASN A 240 18.00 -7.99 59.76
C ASN A 240 17.75 -8.88 58.53
N PHE A 241 16.76 -8.53 57.71
CA PHE A 241 16.42 -9.27 56.49
C PHE A 241 17.42 -9.04 55.33
N GLY A 242 18.39 -8.15 55.51
CA GLY A 242 19.45 -7.84 54.56
C GLY A 242 19.57 -6.34 54.32
N THR A 243 19.47 -5.90 53.07
CA THR A 243 19.48 -4.47 52.71
C THR A 243 18.07 -3.86 52.64
N GLY A 244 17.07 -4.52 53.21
CA GLY A 244 15.70 -4.41 52.71
C GLY A 244 14.55 -4.65 53.69
N ASN A 245 13.33 -4.77 53.17
CA ASN A 245 12.08 -4.91 53.90
C ASN A 245 11.33 -6.19 53.53
N ALA A 246 10.83 -6.92 54.51
CA ALA A 246 9.93 -8.06 54.31
C ALA A 246 8.50 -7.71 54.71
N LEU A 247 7.52 -8.43 54.16
CA LEU A 247 6.15 -8.42 54.65
C LEU A 247 5.96 -9.54 55.66
N GLY A 248 5.49 -9.22 56.86
CA GLY A 248 5.28 -10.23 57.88
C GLY A 248 4.55 -9.74 59.11
N THR A 249 4.22 -10.68 59.97
CA THR A 249 3.53 -10.43 61.22
C THR A 249 4.30 -11.06 62.38
N MET A 250 4.24 -10.39 63.53
CA MET A 250 4.66 -10.99 64.80
C MET A 250 3.53 -11.88 65.32
N ASN A 251 3.83 -12.79 66.24
CA ASN A 251 2.81 -13.57 66.92
C ASN A 251 1.78 -12.62 67.57
N ASN A 252 0.51 -12.81 67.21
CA ASN A 252 -0.60 -11.97 67.63
C ASN A 252 -1.80 -12.77 68.14
N GLY A 253 -1.58 -14.06 68.47
CA GLY A 253 -2.63 -15.04 68.73
C GLY A 253 -3.62 -14.68 69.82
N SER A 254 -4.89 -15.00 69.58
CA SER A 254 -5.93 -15.11 70.59
C SER A 254 -5.89 -16.50 71.24
N ARG A 255 -6.01 -16.59 72.57
CA ARG A 255 -5.98 -17.84 73.37
C ARG A 255 -6.98 -18.93 72.94
N ASN A 256 -7.91 -18.65 72.03
CA ASN A 256 -9.03 -19.53 71.66
C ASN A 256 -9.29 -19.59 70.15
N GLY A 257 -8.36 -20.15 69.37
CA GLY A 257 -8.61 -20.61 68.00
C GLY A 257 -7.62 -20.11 66.95
N THR A 258 -7.68 -20.69 65.75
CA THR A 258 -6.82 -20.32 64.62
C THR A 258 -7.30 -19.04 63.94
N GLU A 259 -6.44 -18.04 63.83
CA GLU A 259 -6.82 -16.71 63.36
C GLU A 259 -6.96 -16.58 61.83
N HIS A 260 -6.40 -17.51 61.05
CA HIS A 260 -6.47 -17.51 59.58
C HIS A 260 -6.00 -16.20 58.94
N SER A 261 -5.03 -15.48 59.54
CA SER A 261 -4.42 -14.36 58.84
C SER A 261 -3.60 -14.81 57.66
N TYR A 262 -3.61 -14.01 56.61
CA TYR A 262 -2.78 -14.26 55.47
C TYR A 262 -2.36 -12.98 54.77
N LEU A 263 -1.22 -13.09 54.09
CA LEU A 263 -0.71 -12.17 53.10
C LEU A 263 -1.04 -12.75 51.72
N LEU A 264 -1.81 -12.00 50.91
CA LEU A 264 -2.35 -12.43 49.62
C LEU A 264 -1.71 -11.67 48.47
N SER A 265 -1.26 -12.39 47.44
CA SER A 265 -0.64 -11.80 46.25
C SER A 265 -1.66 -11.07 45.36
N PRO A 266 -1.20 -10.18 44.47
CA PRO A 266 -1.94 -9.85 43.25
C PRO A 266 -2.19 -11.10 42.40
N VAL A 267 -3.18 -11.02 41.51
CA VAL A 267 -3.39 -12.04 40.47
C VAL A 267 -2.18 -12.07 39.53
N PHE A 268 -1.69 -13.26 39.20
CA PHE A 268 -0.64 -13.46 38.22
C PHE A 268 -0.99 -14.61 37.25
N ASN A 269 -0.34 -14.61 36.08
CA ASN A 269 -0.57 -15.61 35.04
C ASN A 269 0.42 -16.78 35.14
N SER A 270 -0.05 -17.91 35.64
CA SER A 270 0.74 -19.15 35.73
C SER A 270 0.43 -20.15 34.62
N THR A 271 -0.25 -19.74 33.54
CA THR A 271 -0.54 -20.61 32.39
C THR A 271 0.78 -21.23 31.88
N GLY A 272 0.77 -22.53 31.60
CA GLY A 272 1.98 -23.28 31.24
C GLY A 272 2.89 -23.67 32.42
N GLY A 273 2.54 -23.29 33.65
CA GLY A 273 3.24 -23.65 34.87
C GLY A 273 4.39 -22.71 35.22
N GLY A 274 5.27 -23.15 36.10
CA GLY A 274 6.45 -22.38 36.49
C GLY A 274 6.94 -22.71 37.89
N THR A 275 7.84 -21.89 38.41
CA THR A 275 8.35 -22.01 39.79
C THR A 275 8.07 -20.74 40.56
N ILE A 276 7.54 -20.89 41.76
CA ILE A 276 7.43 -19.81 42.74
C ILE A 276 8.61 -19.93 43.68
N THR A 277 9.37 -18.85 43.84
CA THR A 277 10.49 -18.79 44.80
C THR A 277 10.29 -17.65 45.76
N PHE A 278 10.76 -17.78 47.00
CA PHE A 278 10.63 -16.72 48.00
C PHE A 278 11.65 -16.89 49.11
N ASN A 279 11.90 -15.82 49.85
CA ASN A 279 12.61 -15.83 51.12
C ASN A 279 11.59 -15.87 52.26
N ALA A 280 11.89 -16.63 53.32
CA ALA A 280 11.06 -16.67 54.51
C ALA A 280 11.89 -16.70 55.80
N TRP A 281 11.34 -16.12 56.85
CA TRP A 281 11.80 -16.23 58.23
C TRP A 281 10.61 -16.63 59.08
N ALA A 282 10.73 -17.77 59.76
CA ALA A 282 9.73 -18.25 60.71
C ALA A 282 10.46 -18.58 62.02
N ASN A 283 10.14 -17.84 63.08
CA ASN A 283 10.52 -18.20 64.43
C ASN A 283 9.24 -18.67 65.13
N ASN A 284 9.16 -19.96 65.43
CA ASN A 284 7.98 -20.61 65.99
C ASN A 284 8.29 -21.40 67.27
N GLU A 285 7.30 -21.50 68.14
CA GLU A 285 7.47 -22.20 69.43
C GLU A 285 7.41 -23.71 69.28
N TRP A 286 6.49 -24.19 68.43
CA TRP A 286 6.36 -25.55 67.88
C TRP A 286 5.25 -25.52 66.81
N SER A 287 5.36 -26.37 65.78
CA SER A 287 4.41 -26.39 64.64
C SER A 287 2.95 -26.68 65.04
N HIS A 288 2.68 -27.12 66.28
CA HIS A 288 1.32 -27.30 66.76
C HIS A 288 0.62 -25.96 67.05
N TYR A 289 1.34 -24.98 67.58
CA TYR A 289 0.82 -23.71 68.08
C TYR A 289 0.92 -22.58 67.04
N ASP A 290 2.02 -22.57 66.29
CA ASP A 290 2.27 -21.65 65.19
C ASP A 290 2.28 -22.43 63.88
N ARG A 291 1.40 -22.06 62.95
CA ARG A 291 1.19 -22.82 61.72
C ARG A 291 1.32 -21.92 60.49
N GLU A 292 2.44 -22.05 59.81
CA GLU A 292 2.75 -21.38 58.55
C GLU A 292 2.33 -22.23 57.35
N TYR A 293 1.75 -21.59 56.34
CA TYR A 293 1.39 -22.27 55.09
C TYR A 293 1.75 -21.39 53.90
N LEU A 294 2.12 -22.04 52.81
CA LEU A 294 2.02 -21.46 51.46
C LEU A 294 0.88 -22.17 50.73
N GLU A 295 -0.08 -21.39 50.24
CA GLU A 295 -1.26 -21.89 49.54
C GLU A 295 -1.40 -21.20 48.18
N ILE A 296 -1.97 -21.91 47.20
CA ILE A 296 -2.22 -21.43 45.84
C ILE A 296 -3.68 -21.61 45.47
N SER A 297 -4.20 -20.67 44.70
CA SER A 297 -5.50 -20.75 44.06
C SER A 297 -5.34 -20.53 42.57
N TYR A 298 -5.94 -21.40 41.76
CA TYR A 298 -5.95 -21.30 40.29
C TYR A 298 -7.22 -20.64 39.75
N ASN A 299 -8.12 -20.21 40.63
CA ASN A 299 -9.44 -19.68 40.29
C ASN A 299 -9.77 -18.39 41.04
N GLY A 300 -8.79 -17.50 41.21
CA GLY A 300 -9.02 -16.18 41.79
C GLY A 300 -9.42 -16.21 43.27
N GLY A 301 -9.07 -17.28 44.00
CA GLY A 301 -9.24 -17.37 45.45
C GLY A 301 -10.46 -18.15 45.91
N SER A 302 -11.26 -18.73 45.01
CA SER A 302 -12.44 -19.53 45.41
C SER A 302 -12.05 -20.86 46.05
N ASN A 303 -11.02 -21.54 45.54
CA ASN A 303 -10.47 -22.77 46.10
C ASN A 303 -8.96 -22.65 46.32
N TRP A 304 -8.45 -23.30 47.37
CA TRP A 304 -7.05 -23.21 47.77
C TRP A 304 -6.43 -24.60 47.94
N SER A 305 -5.23 -24.79 47.40
CA SER A 305 -4.39 -25.96 47.59
C SER A 305 -3.16 -25.59 48.43
N VAL A 306 -2.76 -26.46 49.35
CA VAL A 306 -1.57 -26.25 50.18
C VAL A 306 -0.34 -26.69 49.38
N LEU A 307 0.59 -25.76 49.14
CA LEU A 307 1.88 -26.04 48.50
C LEU A 307 2.96 -26.42 49.53
N ILE A 308 2.95 -25.75 50.68
CA ILE A 308 3.81 -26.11 51.82
C ILE A 308 2.95 -26.12 53.08
N ASN A 309 2.88 -27.29 53.72
CA ASN A 309 2.10 -27.52 54.93
C ASN A 309 2.87 -27.10 56.19
N TYR A 310 2.16 -26.73 57.26
CA TYR A 310 2.75 -26.27 58.52
C TYR A 310 3.67 -27.27 59.22
N ASN A 311 3.49 -28.57 58.98
CA ASN A 311 4.38 -29.61 59.52
C ASN A 311 5.65 -29.82 58.67
N SER A 312 5.82 -29.05 57.59
CA SER A 312 7.01 -29.12 56.76
C SER A 312 8.25 -28.73 57.56
N SER A 313 9.35 -29.45 57.36
CA SER A 313 10.66 -29.07 57.89
C SER A 313 11.11 -27.68 57.41
N PHE A 314 10.54 -27.20 56.29
CA PHE A 314 10.76 -25.83 55.81
C PHE A 314 10.35 -24.78 56.85
N TRP A 315 9.33 -25.02 57.67
CA TRP A 315 8.88 -24.07 58.69
C TRP A 315 9.50 -24.27 60.07
N GLN A 316 10.32 -25.30 60.28
CA GLN A 316 10.97 -25.54 61.58
C GLN A 316 11.73 -24.31 62.07
N ASN A 317 11.64 -24.01 63.37
CA ASN A 317 12.24 -22.83 63.98
C ASN A 317 13.68 -22.63 63.49
N SER A 318 13.90 -21.51 62.79
CA SER A 318 15.23 -20.99 62.60
C SER A 318 15.18 -19.48 62.57
N ASN A 319 15.97 -18.84 63.43
CA ASN A 319 16.25 -17.40 63.38
C ASN A 319 17.08 -17.00 62.14
N SER A 320 16.98 -17.73 61.04
CA SER A 320 17.74 -17.55 59.80
C SER A 320 16.84 -17.58 58.57
N LYS A 321 17.35 -16.96 57.50
CA LYS A 321 16.67 -16.88 56.19
C LYS A 321 16.58 -18.26 55.55
N LYS A 322 15.38 -18.62 55.08
CA LYS A 322 15.15 -19.80 54.24
C LYS A 322 14.70 -19.39 52.84
N ASN A 323 15.16 -20.13 51.82
CA ASN A 323 14.74 -19.93 50.44
C ASN A 323 13.76 -21.04 50.06
N GLY A 324 12.49 -20.68 49.88
CA GLY A 324 11.44 -21.59 49.44
C GLY A 324 11.34 -21.64 47.93
N SER A 325 11.03 -22.83 47.40
CA SER A 325 10.80 -23.05 45.98
C SER A 325 9.71 -24.10 45.80
N VAL A 326 8.67 -23.78 45.05
CA VAL A 326 7.56 -24.69 44.76
C VAL A 326 7.18 -24.62 43.28
N THR A 327 6.93 -25.78 42.69
CA THR A 327 6.55 -25.88 41.27
C THR A 327 5.04 -25.71 41.12
N VAL A 328 4.63 -24.89 40.17
CA VAL A 328 3.26 -24.82 39.65
C VAL A 328 3.15 -25.76 38.46
N PRO A 329 2.38 -26.86 38.55
CA PRO A 329 2.20 -27.79 37.44
C PRO A 329 1.57 -27.11 36.22
N ALA A 330 2.10 -27.39 35.03
CA ALA A 330 1.64 -26.78 33.79
C ALA A 330 0.14 -27.01 33.50
N ASN A 331 -0.38 -28.17 33.91
CA ASN A 331 -1.79 -28.54 33.75
C ASN A 331 -2.74 -27.89 34.77
N SER A 332 -2.21 -27.27 35.82
CA SER A 332 -3.00 -26.57 36.83
C SER A 332 -2.95 -25.05 36.69
N GLY A 333 -1.91 -24.52 36.04
CA GLY A 333 -1.68 -23.09 35.92
C GLY A 333 -2.72 -22.36 35.07
N THR A 334 -3.11 -21.16 35.50
CA THR A 334 -4.12 -20.32 34.83
C THR A 334 -3.74 -18.85 34.85
N SER A 335 -4.42 -18.02 34.06
CA SER A 335 -4.28 -16.56 34.09
C SER A 335 -4.84 -15.90 35.35
N ASN A 336 -5.56 -16.63 36.19
CA ASN A 336 -6.22 -16.12 37.39
C ASN A 336 -5.66 -16.79 38.66
N THR A 337 -4.33 -16.83 38.76
CA THR A 337 -3.64 -17.51 39.86
C THR A 337 -3.32 -16.53 41.00
N LEU A 338 -3.48 -16.99 42.24
CA LEU A 338 -3.12 -16.28 43.46
C LEU A 338 -2.31 -17.18 44.37
N ILE A 339 -1.41 -16.60 45.16
CA ILE A 339 -0.83 -17.28 46.32
C ILE A 339 -1.12 -16.52 47.60
N ARG A 340 -1.13 -17.23 48.70
CA ARG A 340 -1.14 -16.62 50.02
C ARG A 340 -0.21 -17.33 50.99
N PHE A 341 0.41 -16.53 51.85
CA PHE A 341 1.12 -17.00 53.03
C PHE A 341 0.19 -16.87 54.22
N ARG A 342 -0.18 -18.00 54.84
CA ARG A 342 -1.12 -18.03 55.95
C ARG A 342 -0.38 -18.33 57.25
N TYR A 343 -0.73 -17.60 58.31
CA TYR A 343 -0.19 -17.78 59.65
C TYR A 343 -1.31 -17.91 60.67
N ASN A 344 -1.34 -19.05 61.35
CA ASN A 344 -2.26 -19.30 62.45
C ASN A 344 -1.48 -19.50 63.74
N THR A 345 -1.76 -18.68 64.73
CA THR A 345 -1.25 -18.80 66.10
C THR A 345 -2.42 -19.21 67.00
N ILE A 346 -2.21 -20.13 67.95
CA ILE A 346 -3.31 -20.79 68.69
C ILE A 346 -3.34 -20.47 70.18
N ASP A 347 -2.20 -20.20 70.81
CA ASP A 347 -2.07 -20.08 72.27
C ASP A 347 -1.82 -18.64 72.77
N GLY A 348 -1.58 -17.69 71.87
CA GLY A 348 -1.37 -16.28 72.17
C GLY A 348 -0.18 -15.99 73.09
N CYS A 349 0.79 -16.92 73.15
CA CYS A 349 1.92 -16.85 74.07
C CYS A 349 3.20 -16.28 73.41
N CYS A 350 4.13 -15.83 74.26
CA CYS A 350 5.57 -15.69 74.00
C CYS A 350 6.17 -14.47 73.27
N GLY A 351 5.39 -13.38 73.14
CA GLY A 351 5.95 -12.04 72.96
C GLY A 351 6.61 -11.77 71.59
N ASN A 352 7.25 -10.60 71.47
CA ASN A 352 7.69 -10.03 70.19
C ASN A 352 8.75 -10.84 69.43
N GLY A 353 9.31 -11.91 70.01
CA GLY A 353 10.36 -12.73 69.40
C GLY A 353 9.89 -13.61 68.24
N PHE A 354 8.60 -13.97 68.19
CA PHE A 354 8.06 -14.95 67.23
C PHE A 354 7.31 -14.27 66.09
N GLY A 355 7.35 -14.86 64.90
CA GLY A 355 6.66 -14.31 63.73
C GLY A 355 7.02 -14.96 62.41
N PHE A 356 6.25 -14.59 61.38
CA PHE A 356 6.39 -15.08 60.02
C PHE A 356 6.56 -13.93 59.03
N PHE A 357 7.65 -13.95 58.28
CA PHE A 357 8.05 -12.89 57.35
C PHE A 357 8.44 -13.49 56.00
N VAL A 358 8.07 -12.80 54.92
CA VAL A 358 8.28 -13.23 53.54
C VAL A 358 8.81 -12.09 52.70
N ASP A 359 9.73 -12.41 51.80
CA ASP A 359 10.38 -11.44 50.91
C ASP A 359 10.80 -12.08 49.57
N ASN A 360 11.12 -11.26 48.56
CA ASN A 360 11.64 -11.65 47.25
C ASN A 360 10.81 -12.76 46.58
N VAL A 361 9.50 -12.60 46.61
CA VAL A 361 8.55 -13.56 46.04
C VAL A 361 8.58 -13.42 44.53
N ARG A 362 9.00 -14.47 43.83
CA ARG A 362 8.93 -14.57 42.36
C ARG A 362 7.81 -15.49 41.98
N VAL A 363 6.96 -15.05 41.06
CA VAL A 363 5.87 -15.86 40.48
C VAL A 363 6.00 -15.91 38.97
N PRO A 364 5.57 -17.00 38.30
CA PRO A 364 5.52 -17.06 36.85
C PRO A 364 4.56 -16.01 36.30
N ASN A 365 4.87 -15.50 35.12
CA ASN A 365 4.00 -14.62 34.36
C ASN A 365 4.11 -14.94 32.88
N GLN A 366 3.17 -15.73 32.38
CA GLN A 366 3.07 -16.03 30.96
C GLN A 366 2.32 -14.87 30.26
N GLN A 367 2.95 -14.25 29.27
CA GLN A 367 2.26 -13.33 28.36
C GLN A 367 1.91 -14.05 27.06
N THR A 368 0.63 -14.08 26.70
CA THR A 368 0.17 -14.55 25.39
C THR A 368 0.05 -13.36 24.46
N ASN A 369 1.01 -13.20 23.54
CA ASN A 369 0.88 -12.27 22.42
C ASN A 369 0.40 -13.06 21.20
N THR A 370 -0.86 -12.88 20.82
CA THR A 370 -1.42 -13.41 19.56
C THR A 370 -1.23 -12.34 18.48
N VAL A 371 -0.41 -12.62 17.46
CA VAL A 371 -0.25 -11.75 16.29
C VAL A 371 -0.95 -12.40 15.08
N ILE A 372 -1.62 -11.52 14.33
CA ILE A 372 -2.60 -11.69 13.26
C ILE A 372 -2.11 -12.59 12.11
N VAL A 373 -2.93 -13.56 11.68
CA VAL A 373 -2.70 -14.40 10.50
C VAL A 373 -3.61 -13.94 9.38
N ASP A 374 -3.09 -13.18 8.41
CA ASP A 374 -3.79 -12.91 7.16
C ASP A 374 -4.11 -14.26 6.50
N TYR A 375 -5.39 -14.64 6.45
CA TYR A 375 -5.85 -15.98 6.02
C TYR A 375 -5.50 -16.37 4.56
N GLY A 376 -4.71 -15.58 3.84
CA GLY A 376 -4.24 -15.84 2.48
C GLY A 376 -5.35 -15.92 1.42
N ILE A 377 -6.61 -16.00 1.83
CA ILE A 377 -7.81 -16.19 1.02
C ILE A 377 -8.95 -15.36 1.64
N VAL A 378 -9.66 -14.62 0.80
CA VAL A 378 -10.94 -13.95 1.11
C VAL A 378 -11.96 -14.39 0.08
N GLU A 379 -13.14 -14.83 0.52
CA GLU A 379 -14.14 -15.41 -0.38
C GLU A 379 -15.52 -14.77 -0.22
N ASN A 380 -16.23 -14.59 -1.34
CA ASN A 380 -17.65 -14.21 -1.38
C ASN A 380 -17.97 -12.91 -0.60
N LYS A 381 -17.11 -11.89 -0.75
CA LYS A 381 -17.24 -10.60 -0.07
C LYS A 381 -17.40 -9.44 -1.05
N THR A 382 -18.22 -8.47 -0.68
CA THR A 382 -18.15 -7.12 -1.25
C THR A 382 -17.24 -6.28 -0.36
N ILE A 383 -16.22 -5.67 -0.95
CA ILE A 383 -15.21 -4.84 -0.29
C ILE A 383 -15.35 -3.43 -0.84
N ASP A 384 -15.90 -2.52 -0.03
CA ASP A 384 -16.04 -1.10 -0.38
C ASP A 384 -14.82 -0.33 0.13
N LEU A 385 -13.98 0.17 -0.79
CA LEU A 385 -12.78 0.91 -0.43
C LEU A 385 -13.10 2.26 0.22
N ASN A 386 -14.32 2.79 0.08
CA ASN A 386 -14.73 4.02 0.75
C ASN A 386 -15.06 3.81 2.24
N GLN A 387 -15.14 2.56 2.71
CA GLN A 387 -15.53 2.24 4.08
C GLN A 387 -14.34 1.68 4.86
N ASN A 388 -13.87 2.46 5.84
CA ASN A 388 -12.84 2.00 6.76
C ASN A 388 -13.34 0.81 7.57
N GLY A 389 -12.57 -0.28 7.63
CA GLY A 389 -13.02 -1.48 8.32
C GLY A 389 -12.23 -2.73 8.04
N ILE A 390 -12.38 -3.70 8.95
CA ILE A 390 -11.84 -5.05 8.82
C ILE A 390 -12.66 -5.80 7.76
N VAL A 391 -12.00 -6.36 6.74
CA VAL A 391 -12.68 -7.16 5.70
C VAL A 391 -12.96 -8.57 6.22
N THR A 392 -12.00 -9.16 6.93
CA THR A 392 -12.15 -10.43 7.65
C THR A 392 -11.31 -10.39 8.92
N THR A 393 -11.76 -11.08 9.97
CA THR A 393 -11.06 -11.15 11.26
C THR A 393 -9.62 -11.62 11.04
N ASN A 394 -8.66 -10.91 11.62
CA ASN A 394 -7.24 -11.16 11.44
C ASN A 394 -6.77 -11.12 9.97
N GLY A 395 -7.50 -10.44 9.09
CA GLY A 395 -7.17 -10.36 7.67
C GLY A 395 -7.03 -8.94 7.17
N PRO A 396 -7.21 -8.73 5.85
CA PRO A 396 -7.08 -7.42 5.23
C PRO A 396 -7.99 -6.36 5.86
N TYR A 397 -7.48 -5.14 5.91
CA TYR A 397 -8.18 -3.97 6.44
C TYR A 397 -8.19 -2.84 5.40
N VAL A 398 -9.33 -2.16 5.28
CA VAL A 398 -9.47 -0.94 4.48
C VAL A 398 -9.27 0.26 5.40
N SER A 399 -8.32 1.13 5.05
CA SER A 399 -8.09 2.42 5.69
C SER A 399 -7.92 3.51 4.64
N ASN A 400 -8.72 4.56 4.71
CA ASN A 400 -8.62 5.75 3.88
C ASN A 400 -8.50 5.41 2.38
N GLY A 401 -9.44 4.61 1.85
CA GLY A 401 -9.41 4.19 0.45
C GLY A 401 -8.38 3.13 0.11
N THR A 402 -7.64 2.60 1.08
CA THR A 402 -6.51 1.69 0.84
C THR A 402 -6.71 0.36 1.54
N LEU A 403 -6.76 -0.72 0.76
CA LEU A 403 -6.71 -2.10 1.24
C LEU A 403 -5.26 -2.56 1.33
N THR A 404 -4.82 -2.91 2.54
CA THR A 404 -3.47 -3.41 2.81
C THR A 404 -3.50 -4.72 3.58
N PHE A 405 -2.45 -5.51 3.38
CA PHE A 405 -2.26 -6.82 3.98
C PHE A 405 -0.76 -7.18 3.96
N THR A 406 -0.38 -8.20 4.73
CA THR A 406 1.02 -8.58 4.95
C THR A 406 1.49 -9.68 4.00
N ASN A 407 0.64 -10.68 3.76
CA ASN A 407 1.00 -11.89 3.03
C ASN A 407 0.36 -11.97 1.65
N LYS A 408 0.72 -13.02 0.89
CA LYS A 408 0.02 -13.32 -0.36
C LYS A 408 -1.48 -13.40 -0.10
N MET A 409 -2.27 -12.77 -0.96
CA MET A 409 -3.73 -12.79 -0.83
C MET A 409 -4.39 -13.28 -2.10
N THR A 410 -5.38 -14.15 -1.92
CA THR A 410 -6.27 -14.64 -2.96
C THR A 410 -7.68 -14.15 -2.67
N PHE A 411 -8.30 -13.46 -3.61
CA PHE A 411 -9.70 -13.09 -3.55
C PHE A 411 -10.49 -13.99 -4.49
N ASN A 412 -11.48 -14.70 -3.95
CA ASN A 412 -12.36 -15.59 -4.71
C ASN A 412 -13.80 -15.08 -4.65
N ASN A 413 -14.46 -14.91 -5.80
CA ASN A 413 -15.85 -14.49 -5.86
C ASN A 413 -16.11 -13.15 -5.11
N CYS A 414 -15.12 -12.27 -5.09
CA CYS A 414 -15.22 -10.97 -4.42
C CYS A 414 -15.60 -9.85 -5.37
N THR A 415 -16.33 -8.86 -4.85
CA THR A 415 -16.63 -7.61 -5.54
C THR A 415 -15.93 -6.46 -4.84
N PHE A 416 -15.23 -5.61 -5.58
CA PHE A 416 -14.60 -4.40 -5.08
C PHE A 416 -15.32 -3.17 -5.63
N THR A 417 -15.68 -2.25 -4.74
CA THR A 417 -16.37 -0.99 -5.08
C THR A 417 -15.63 0.21 -4.51
N GLY A 418 -15.95 1.39 -5.05
CA GLY A 418 -15.33 2.64 -4.62
C GLY A 418 -13.99 2.90 -5.32
N ASN A 419 -13.47 4.11 -5.13
CA ASN A 419 -12.16 4.48 -5.64
C ASN A 419 -11.12 4.23 -4.55
N GLY A 420 -9.92 3.81 -4.93
CA GLY A 420 -8.91 3.51 -3.93
C GLY A 420 -7.72 2.72 -4.43
N LYS A 421 -7.07 2.04 -3.50
CA LYS A 421 -5.85 1.27 -3.76
C LYS A 421 -5.94 -0.10 -3.11
N ILE A 422 -5.42 -1.12 -3.80
CA ILE A 422 -5.19 -2.46 -3.27
C ILE A 422 -3.70 -2.71 -3.38
N ILE A 423 -2.99 -2.67 -2.25
CA ILE A 423 -1.52 -2.65 -2.25
C ILE A 423 -0.95 -3.72 -1.33
N ASN A 424 0.09 -4.41 -1.81
CA ASN A 424 0.77 -5.44 -1.04
C ASN A 424 2.24 -5.59 -1.44
N ARG A 425 3.08 -6.04 -0.52
CA ARG A 425 4.45 -6.49 -0.87
C ARG A 425 4.44 -7.86 -1.53
N ALA A 426 3.57 -8.76 -1.06
CA ALA A 426 3.45 -10.10 -1.61
C ALA A 426 2.46 -10.16 -2.79
N SER A 427 2.31 -11.35 -3.36
CA SER A 427 1.41 -11.60 -4.49
C SER A 427 -0.05 -11.27 -4.18
N ILE A 428 -0.77 -10.79 -5.19
CA ILE A 428 -2.23 -10.55 -5.16
C ILE A 428 -2.86 -11.38 -6.26
N GLU A 429 -3.84 -12.22 -5.91
CA GLU A 429 -4.59 -13.03 -6.86
C GLU A 429 -6.08 -12.71 -6.81
N PHE A 430 -6.69 -12.58 -7.98
CA PHE A 430 -8.14 -12.42 -8.16
C PHE A 430 -8.69 -13.58 -8.98
N SER A 431 -9.73 -14.23 -8.48
CA SER A 431 -10.39 -15.35 -9.12
C SER A 431 -11.90 -15.17 -9.10
N ASN A 432 -12.52 -15.06 -10.27
CA ASN A 432 -13.94 -14.76 -10.41
C ASN A 432 -14.36 -13.49 -9.63
N CYS A 433 -13.54 -12.44 -9.70
CA CYS A 433 -13.78 -11.18 -9.01
C CYS A 433 -14.34 -10.11 -9.95
N ASN A 434 -15.12 -9.18 -9.41
CA ASN A 434 -15.53 -7.96 -10.10
C ASN A 434 -14.91 -6.74 -9.39
N ILE A 435 -14.07 -5.98 -10.09
CA ILE A 435 -13.35 -4.83 -9.52
C ILE A 435 -13.79 -3.58 -10.27
N SER A 436 -14.36 -2.60 -9.57
CA SER A 436 -14.76 -1.32 -10.17
C SER A 436 -13.57 -0.53 -10.73
N GLY A 437 -13.86 0.44 -11.60
CA GLY A 437 -12.86 1.43 -12.00
C GLY A 437 -12.46 2.35 -10.83
N GLY A 438 -11.42 3.16 -11.04
CA GLY A 438 -10.89 4.07 -10.01
C GLY A 438 -10.01 3.37 -8.97
N ILE A 439 -9.61 2.13 -9.23
CA ILE A 439 -8.79 1.31 -8.31
C ILE A 439 -7.39 1.14 -8.87
N GLU A 440 -6.38 1.41 -8.03
CA GLU A 440 -4.98 1.11 -8.31
C GLU A 440 -4.56 -0.18 -7.58
N ILE A 441 -4.04 -1.16 -8.32
CA ILE A 441 -3.60 -2.45 -7.78
C ILE A 441 -2.09 -2.54 -7.87
N MET A 442 -1.40 -2.71 -6.75
CA MET A 442 0.06 -2.67 -6.72
C MET A 442 0.64 -3.85 -5.95
N SER A 443 1.62 -4.52 -6.54
CA SER A 443 2.38 -5.57 -5.86
C SER A 443 3.90 -5.45 -6.10
N LEU A 444 4.71 -5.66 -5.05
CA LEU A 444 6.16 -5.87 -5.20
C LEU A 444 6.52 -7.27 -5.71
N ASP A 445 5.54 -8.16 -5.83
CA ASP A 445 5.71 -9.50 -6.38
C ASP A 445 4.80 -9.67 -7.62
N LYS A 446 3.76 -10.51 -7.55
CA LYS A 446 2.92 -10.86 -8.70
C LYS A 446 1.49 -10.34 -8.55
N ILE A 447 0.89 -10.01 -9.69
CA ILE A 447 -0.55 -9.83 -9.82
C ILE A 447 -1.06 -10.93 -10.75
N VAL A 448 -2.02 -11.72 -10.27
CA VAL A 448 -2.65 -12.81 -11.04
C VAL A 448 -4.15 -12.59 -11.11
N ILE A 449 -4.71 -12.64 -12.30
CA ILE A 449 -6.14 -12.46 -12.55
C ILE A 449 -6.65 -13.67 -13.33
N LYS A 450 -7.66 -14.37 -12.82
CA LYS A 450 -8.14 -15.62 -13.42
C LYS A 450 -9.65 -15.82 -13.27
N ASN A 451 -10.14 -16.86 -13.95
CA ASN A 451 -11.48 -17.42 -13.77
C ASN A 451 -12.60 -16.39 -13.98
N ASN A 452 -12.66 -15.76 -15.15
CA ASN A 452 -13.68 -14.78 -15.53
C ASN A 452 -13.74 -13.54 -14.64
N SER A 453 -12.61 -13.13 -14.06
CA SER A 453 -12.54 -11.86 -13.34
C SER A 453 -12.73 -10.69 -14.30
N THR A 454 -13.37 -9.62 -13.85
CA THR A 454 -13.59 -8.38 -14.61
C THR A 454 -13.04 -7.20 -13.81
N LEU A 455 -12.10 -6.46 -14.41
CA LEU A 455 -11.46 -5.29 -13.79
C LEU A 455 -11.74 -4.05 -14.61
N GLY A 456 -12.36 -3.05 -13.98
CA GLY A 456 -12.86 -1.86 -14.66
C GLY A 456 -14.02 -2.15 -15.61
N SER A 457 -14.62 -1.10 -16.16
CA SER A 457 -15.75 -1.20 -17.08
C SER A 457 -15.46 -0.65 -18.48
N ASN A 458 -14.54 0.32 -18.61
CA ASN A 458 -14.06 0.84 -19.89
C ASN A 458 -12.77 1.67 -19.70
N VAL A 459 -12.25 2.22 -20.80
CA VAL A 459 -11.01 3.01 -20.87
C VAL A 459 -11.23 4.51 -21.11
N GLU A 460 -12.44 5.03 -20.89
CA GLU A 460 -12.74 6.44 -21.14
C GLU A 460 -12.17 7.38 -20.06
N SER A 461 -11.95 6.88 -18.84
CA SER A 461 -11.41 7.64 -17.72
C SER A 461 -10.75 6.73 -16.66
N LEU A 462 -9.93 7.30 -15.78
CA LEU A 462 -9.38 6.56 -14.64
C LEU A 462 -10.45 6.07 -13.64
N ASN A 463 -11.60 6.73 -13.56
CA ASN A 463 -12.71 6.28 -12.68
C ASN A 463 -13.44 5.03 -13.20
N THR A 464 -13.27 4.70 -14.48
CA THR A 464 -13.86 3.52 -15.11
C THR A 464 -12.82 2.43 -15.42
N SER A 465 -11.53 2.77 -15.28
CA SER A 465 -10.39 1.89 -15.52
C SER A 465 -9.70 1.44 -14.23
N VAL A 466 -8.89 0.38 -14.33
CA VAL A 466 -7.98 -0.08 -13.27
C VAL A 466 -6.54 0.19 -13.67
N THR A 467 -5.73 0.71 -12.74
CA THR A 467 -4.28 0.85 -12.95
C THR A 467 -3.58 -0.25 -12.17
N SER A 468 -2.75 -1.06 -12.82
CA SER A 468 -2.01 -2.14 -12.17
C SER A 468 -0.50 -1.95 -12.30
N TYR A 469 0.21 -2.18 -11.20
CA TYR A 469 1.66 -2.18 -11.13
C TYR A 469 2.15 -3.48 -10.50
N SER A 470 2.98 -4.22 -11.23
CA SER A 470 3.64 -5.42 -10.72
C SER A 470 5.15 -5.31 -10.89
N LYS A 471 5.88 -5.52 -9.80
CA LYS A 471 7.34 -5.50 -9.85
C LYS A 471 7.93 -6.80 -10.41
N ASN A 472 7.29 -7.96 -10.20
CA ASN A 472 7.83 -9.26 -10.61
C ASN A 472 7.05 -9.95 -11.75
N SER A 473 5.72 -10.02 -11.68
CA SER A 473 4.93 -10.67 -12.74
C SER A 473 3.52 -10.11 -12.85
N PHE A 474 3.02 -10.01 -14.08
CA PHE A 474 1.59 -9.79 -14.36
C PHE A 474 1.05 -10.96 -15.19
N GLU A 475 0.03 -11.64 -14.69
CA GLU A 475 -0.57 -12.78 -15.37
C GLU A 475 -2.09 -12.66 -15.36
N ILE A 476 -2.71 -12.75 -16.55
CA ILE A 476 -4.16 -12.73 -16.70
C ILE A 476 -4.62 -13.88 -17.59
N ASP A 477 -5.67 -14.57 -17.13
CA ASP A 477 -6.17 -15.81 -17.70
C ASP A 477 -7.70 -15.77 -17.78
N ASN A 478 -8.25 -15.97 -18.99
CA ASN A 478 -9.69 -16.04 -19.25
C ASN A 478 -10.49 -14.98 -18.45
N SER A 479 -10.12 -13.71 -18.59
CA SER A 479 -10.61 -12.59 -17.78
C SER A 479 -10.63 -11.29 -18.59
N THR A 480 -11.35 -10.29 -18.09
CA THR A 480 -11.46 -8.96 -18.73
C THR A 480 -10.73 -7.91 -17.91
N PHE A 481 -9.92 -7.08 -18.58
CA PHE A 481 -9.20 -5.97 -17.94
C PHE A 481 -9.35 -4.69 -18.76
N ASN A 482 -9.88 -3.64 -18.12
CA ASN A 482 -10.02 -2.31 -18.69
C ASN A 482 -9.09 -1.35 -17.93
N GLY A 483 -7.97 -0.97 -18.53
CA GLY A 483 -7.09 0.03 -17.93
C GLY A 483 -5.63 -0.02 -18.33
N ILE A 484 -4.76 0.10 -17.34
CA ILE A 484 -3.31 0.21 -17.51
C ILE A 484 -2.60 -0.93 -16.78
N VAL A 485 -1.66 -1.57 -17.45
CA VAL A 485 -0.72 -2.53 -16.85
C VAL A 485 0.69 -1.98 -16.96
N ILE A 486 1.37 -1.87 -15.83
CA ILE A 486 2.80 -1.61 -15.74
C ILE A 486 3.43 -2.85 -15.13
N SER A 487 4.09 -3.66 -15.97
CA SER A 487 4.78 -4.87 -15.53
C SER A 487 6.28 -4.74 -15.71
N LYS A 488 7.02 -4.77 -14.60
CA LYS A 488 8.47 -4.51 -14.60
C LYS A 488 9.33 -5.76 -14.58
N GLY A 489 8.76 -6.89 -14.17
CA GLY A 489 9.54 -8.01 -13.67
C GLY A 489 9.98 -9.00 -14.74
N ASN A 490 9.74 -10.29 -14.50
CA ASN A 490 10.26 -11.36 -15.35
C ASN A 490 9.24 -11.87 -16.36
N LYS A 491 7.93 -11.65 -16.14
CA LYS A 491 6.86 -12.19 -16.99
C LYS A 491 5.63 -11.27 -17.08
N THR A 492 5.12 -11.11 -18.29
CA THR A 492 3.80 -10.56 -18.60
C THR A 492 3.08 -11.57 -19.48
N HIS A 493 1.96 -12.13 -19.00
CA HIS A 493 1.29 -13.25 -19.69
C HIS A 493 -0.21 -13.03 -19.79
N LEU A 494 -0.72 -12.97 -21.02
CA LEU A 494 -2.15 -12.91 -21.33
C LEU A 494 -2.54 -14.22 -22.06
N LYS A 495 -3.48 -14.99 -21.51
CA LYS A 495 -3.80 -16.33 -22.01
C LYS A 495 -5.27 -16.75 -21.93
N ASN A 496 -5.63 -17.76 -22.73
CA ASN A 496 -6.92 -18.48 -22.69
C ASN A 496 -8.17 -17.59 -22.81
N GLY A 497 -8.19 -16.62 -23.74
CA GLY A 497 -9.40 -15.85 -24.00
C GLY A 497 -9.51 -14.56 -23.19
N VAL A 498 -8.38 -13.92 -22.92
CA VAL A 498 -8.36 -12.61 -22.25
C VAL A 498 -8.95 -11.53 -23.15
N ASN A 499 -9.78 -10.66 -22.57
CA ASN A 499 -10.22 -9.43 -23.21
C ASN A 499 -9.55 -8.24 -22.52
N PHE A 500 -8.54 -7.67 -23.17
CA PHE A 500 -7.78 -6.55 -22.62
C PHE A 500 -8.11 -5.26 -23.37
N TYR A 501 -8.47 -4.21 -22.63
CA TYR A 501 -8.73 -2.88 -23.16
C TYR A 501 -7.81 -1.88 -22.48
N GLY A 502 -6.97 -1.18 -23.25
CA GLY A 502 -6.12 -0.09 -22.76
C GLY A 502 -4.62 -0.30 -22.96
N ALA A 503 -3.81 0.14 -22.00
CA ALA A 503 -2.36 0.28 -22.18
C ALA A 503 -1.57 -0.81 -21.44
N ILE A 504 -0.63 -1.45 -22.14
CA ILE A 504 0.35 -2.38 -21.54
C ILE A 504 1.74 -1.77 -21.69
N TYR A 505 2.34 -1.39 -20.56
CA TYR A 505 3.76 -1.08 -20.46
C TYR A 505 4.49 -2.28 -19.86
N ASN A 506 5.39 -2.88 -20.64
CA ASN A 506 6.09 -4.10 -20.30
C ASN A 506 7.60 -3.88 -20.29
N GLU A 507 8.25 -4.14 -19.15
CA GLU A 507 9.69 -4.36 -19.06
C GLU A 507 10.04 -5.83 -18.82
N ALA A 508 9.06 -6.74 -18.78
CA ALA A 508 9.36 -8.15 -18.63
C ALA A 508 10.00 -8.76 -19.88
N ALA A 509 11.08 -9.51 -19.69
CA ALA A 509 11.77 -10.22 -20.76
C ALA A 509 10.87 -11.28 -21.43
N ASN A 510 9.96 -11.88 -20.67
CA ASN A 510 8.96 -12.82 -21.18
C ASN A 510 7.59 -12.15 -21.29
N CYS A 511 7.34 -11.46 -22.40
CA CYS A 511 6.01 -10.97 -22.77
C CYS A 511 5.33 -11.99 -23.68
N ILE A 512 4.27 -12.64 -23.22
CA ILE A 512 3.64 -13.77 -23.89
C ILE A 512 2.14 -13.50 -24.07
N ILE A 513 1.67 -13.65 -25.30
CA ILE A 513 0.25 -13.55 -25.65
C ILE A 513 -0.15 -14.83 -26.38
N GLU A 514 -1.13 -15.54 -25.82
CA GLU A 514 -1.63 -16.81 -26.37
C GLU A 514 -3.13 -17.03 -26.07
N GLY A 515 -3.70 -18.08 -26.67
CA GLY A 515 -5.15 -18.32 -26.72
C GLY A 515 -5.80 -17.68 -27.95
N ASN A 516 -6.48 -18.48 -28.77
CA ASN A 516 -7.09 -18.00 -30.02
C ASN A 516 -8.18 -16.93 -29.82
N SER A 517 -8.85 -16.96 -28.66
CA SER A 517 -9.88 -15.99 -28.30
C SER A 517 -9.33 -14.80 -27.50
N THR A 518 -8.01 -14.70 -27.30
CA THR A 518 -7.40 -13.57 -26.60
C THR A 518 -7.42 -12.35 -27.52
N ASN A 519 -8.06 -11.28 -27.05
CA ASN A 519 -8.26 -10.04 -27.80
C ASN A 519 -7.77 -8.84 -26.98
N ILE A 520 -6.89 -8.06 -27.58
CA ILE A 520 -6.32 -6.85 -26.99
C ILE A 520 -6.71 -5.67 -27.85
N ILE A 521 -7.44 -4.71 -27.29
CA ILE A 521 -7.82 -3.45 -27.94
C ILE A 521 -7.16 -2.30 -27.18
N GLY A 522 -6.09 -1.76 -27.72
CA GLY A 522 -5.26 -0.80 -27.00
C GLY A 522 -3.87 -0.68 -27.60
N SER A 523 -2.84 -0.67 -26.76
CA SER A 523 -1.44 -0.61 -27.20
C SER A 523 -0.53 -1.38 -26.27
N ILE A 524 0.44 -2.09 -26.85
CA ILE A 524 1.49 -2.80 -26.10
C ILE A 524 2.84 -2.14 -26.39
N VAL A 525 3.47 -1.66 -25.33
CA VAL A 525 4.82 -1.09 -25.34
C VAL A 525 5.72 -2.03 -24.55
N SER A 526 6.67 -2.66 -25.22
CA SER A 526 7.55 -3.66 -24.62
C SER A 526 9.02 -3.29 -24.75
N LYS A 527 9.76 -3.41 -23.65
CA LYS A 527 11.22 -3.23 -23.62
C LYS A 527 11.96 -4.34 -24.38
N TYR A 528 11.41 -5.54 -24.35
CA TYR A 528 11.94 -6.74 -24.99
C TYR A 528 10.98 -7.21 -26.10
N SER A 529 11.36 -8.27 -26.81
CA SER A 529 10.51 -8.86 -27.84
C SER A 529 9.20 -9.42 -27.27
N LEU A 530 8.18 -9.54 -28.14
CA LEU A 530 6.88 -10.10 -27.82
C LEU A 530 6.77 -11.50 -28.41
N ASN A 531 6.42 -12.49 -27.57
CA ASN A 531 6.05 -13.83 -28.00
C ASN A 531 4.55 -13.85 -28.29
N PHE A 532 4.18 -13.52 -29.53
CA PHE A 532 2.78 -13.53 -29.98
C PHE A 532 2.44 -14.87 -30.66
N ASN A 533 1.78 -15.74 -29.90
CA ASN A 533 1.49 -17.11 -30.32
C ASN A 533 0.12 -17.22 -31.00
N SER A 534 -0.90 -16.50 -30.52
CA SER A 534 -2.25 -16.51 -31.07
C SER A 534 -3.10 -15.36 -30.50
N GLY A 535 -4.22 -15.03 -31.16
CA GLY A 535 -5.16 -13.99 -30.72
C GLY A 535 -5.17 -12.77 -31.65
N SER A 536 -5.73 -11.65 -31.18
CA SER A 536 -5.78 -10.39 -31.93
C SER A 536 -5.29 -9.20 -31.10
N ILE A 537 -4.48 -8.33 -31.72
CA ILE A 537 -4.04 -7.07 -31.13
C ILE A 537 -4.48 -5.94 -32.06
N ARG A 538 -5.39 -5.10 -31.59
CA ARG A 538 -5.94 -3.96 -32.33
C ARG A 538 -5.59 -2.66 -31.64
N LYS A 539 -5.18 -1.64 -32.41
CA LYS A 539 -5.02 -0.30 -31.84
C LYS A 539 -6.36 0.20 -31.31
N GLY A 540 -6.38 0.68 -30.07
CA GLY A 540 -7.61 1.12 -29.40
C GLY A 540 -7.46 2.33 -28.50
N ASN A 541 -8.57 2.69 -27.85
CA ASN A 541 -8.66 3.69 -26.79
C ASN A 541 -7.78 3.29 -25.60
N LEU A 542 -7.18 4.28 -24.93
CA LEU A 542 -6.42 4.11 -23.68
C LEU A 542 -7.00 5.02 -22.59
N PRO A 543 -6.86 4.66 -21.30
CA PRO A 543 -7.31 5.53 -20.20
C PRO A 543 -6.61 6.88 -20.23
N LYS A 544 -7.37 7.98 -20.13
CA LYS A 544 -6.81 9.34 -20.03
C LYS A 544 -6.03 9.51 -18.73
N ILE A 545 -4.73 9.79 -18.80
CA ILE A 545 -3.85 9.95 -17.62
C ILE A 545 -3.27 11.36 -17.44
N PHE A 546 -3.81 12.38 -18.11
CA PHE A 546 -3.35 13.76 -17.97
C PHE A 546 -3.22 14.15 -16.49
N GLY A 547 -2.06 14.71 -16.10
CA GLY A 547 -1.77 15.14 -14.74
C GLY A 547 -1.47 14.04 -13.71
N ASN A 548 -1.42 12.76 -14.10
CA ASN A 548 -1.10 11.66 -13.18
C ASN A 548 0.40 11.33 -13.19
N ASN A 549 0.96 11.01 -12.03
CA ASN A 549 2.39 10.71 -11.88
C ASN A 549 2.70 9.21 -12.05
N PHE A 550 2.08 8.54 -13.02
CA PHE A 550 2.32 7.11 -13.27
C PHE A 550 3.66 6.82 -13.96
N GLY A 551 4.52 7.82 -14.13
CA GLY A 551 5.79 7.68 -14.84
C GLY A 551 5.65 7.54 -16.36
N ILE A 552 4.46 7.79 -16.91
CA ILE A 552 4.20 7.82 -18.34
C ILE A 552 4.04 9.29 -18.74
N LEU A 553 4.85 9.74 -19.71
CA LEU A 553 4.90 11.14 -20.12
C LEU A 553 4.01 11.37 -21.34
N SER A 554 3.21 12.43 -21.32
CA SER A 554 2.43 12.85 -22.48
C SER A 554 3.32 13.28 -23.66
N SER A 555 2.79 13.23 -24.88
CA SER A 555 3.50 13.71 -26.08
C SER A 555 2.60 14.49 -27.03
N VAL A 556 3.20 15.33 -27.86
CA VAL A 556 2.54 15.87 -29.06
C VAL A 556 2.38 14.73 -30.07
N ILE A 557 1.26 14.69 -30.78
CA ILE A 557 1.05 13.78 -31.91
C ILE A 557 1.81 14.33 -33.13
N PRO A 558 2.77 13.59 -33.72
CA PRO A 558 3.48 14.05 -34.91
C PRO A 558 2.51 14.36 -36.06
N GLY A 559 2.78 15.44 -36.79
CA GLY A 559 1.96 15.87 -37.93
C GLY A 559 0.58 16.43 -37.57
N SER A 560 0.27 16.65 -36.28
CA SER A 560 -1.04 17.15 -35.85
C SER A 560 -1.22 18.66 -35.89
N TYR A 561 -0.17 19.42 -36.22
CA TYR A 561 -0.27 20.87 -36.34
C TYR A 561 -1.17 21.25 -37.51
N LEU A 562 -2.17 22.10 -37.24
CA LEU A 562 -3.02 22.68 -38.26
C LEU A 562 -3.27 24.15 -37.97
N GLU A 563 -3.04 25.00 -38.96
CA GLU A 563 -3.45 26.40 -39.00
C GLU A 563 -4.75 26.52 -39.82
N TYR A 564 -5.70 27.34 -39.36
CA TYR A 564 -6.99 27.50 -40.03
C TYR A 564 -7.63 28.90 -39.85
#